data_AF-A0A378INL4-F1
#
_entry.id   AF-A0A378INL4-F1
#
_cell.length_a   1.000
_cell.length_b   1.000
_cell.length_c   1.000
_cell.angle_alpha   90.00
_cell.angle_beta   90.00
_cell.angle_gamma   90.00
#
_symmetry.space_group_name_H-M   'P 1'
#
loop_
_entity.id
_entity.type
_entity.pdbx_description
1 polymer ?
#
loop_
_entity_poly.entity_id
_entity_poly.type
_entity_poly.pdbx_seq_one_letter_code
_entity_poly.pdbx_strand_id
1 'polypeptide(L)'
;MISQQEYQTRRKNLTQRLPEGSIAIIPAAHECLRNGDAHYRFRQESNFYYLTGFNEPEALLILISGAETQSILFNRPRNPMEEQWTGKRLGQDGALSELGMHAAFPIGCIADELPKLLSGKTAVYYALARNPEVEKIIMQALEKVKGQVRRGIKVPEQLCDLEPILGEMRLFKSEAELELMRQAAHISVKAHEQAMRRCKHVEHEYQLEAELVYEFSRQGCRSVAYDPIVGGGENACILHYTDNNKPLREGDLVLIDAGGEYENYAADITRTFPVNGKFSVEQKSIYELVLKAQKAGIAAVKPGFPWNEIQQIIVRILTEGLCELGILQGNVDELLAKEAYKPFYMHNSGHWLGLDVHDIGLYKINGEWRPLEPGMVLTVEPGLYISANTPGVDKRWWDIGVRIEDDVVVTQTGHEVITAALPVEVHEIEALMRD
;
A
#
# COMPACT_ATOMS: atom_id res chain seq x y z
N MET A 1 15.69 -1.44 -8.90
CA MET A 1 14.99 -0.45 -9.74
C MET A 1 14.33 -1.17 -10.91
N ILE A 2 13.10 -0.79 -11.26
CA ILE A 2 12.40 -1.34 -12.44
C ILE A 2 13.06 -0.82 -13.72
N SER A 3 13.26 -1.71 -14.69
CA SER A 3 13.89 -1.35 -15.97
C SER A 3 12.89 -0.70 -16.93
N GLN A 4 13.38 0.13 -17.85
CA GLN A 4 12.54 0.68 -18.93
C GLN A 4 11.92 -0.40 -19.82
N GLN A 5 12.62 -1.53 -20.01
CA GLN A 5 12.09 -2.69 -20.72
C GLN A 5 10.89 -3.31 -20.01
N GLU A 6 10.90 -3.33 -18.67
CA GLU A 6 9.78 -3.86 -17.89
C GLU A 6 8.57 -2.93 -17.96
N TYR A 7 8.74 -1.61 -17.86
CA TYR A 7 7.65 -0.65 -18.09
C TYR A 7 7.02 -0.79 -19.48
N GLN A 8 7.84 -0.94 -20.53
CA GLN A 8 7.35 -1.23 -21.89
C GLN A 8 6.56 -2.55 -21.96
N THR A 9 7.05 -3.58 -21.27
CA THR A 9 6.39 -4.88 -21.19
C THR A 9 5.04 -4.79 -20.48
N ARG A 10 4.94 -4.02 -19.39
CA ARG A 10 3.66 -3.76 -18.69
C ARG A 10 2.66 -3.05 -19.60
N ARG A 11 3.08 -2.01 -20.34
CA ARG A 11 2.22 -1.33 -21.34
C ARG A 11 1.73 -2.29 -22.43
N LYS A 12 2.62 -3.14 -22.94
CA LYS A 12 2.27 -4.18 -23.92
C LYS A 12 1.29 -5.20 -23.35
N ASN A 13 1.51 -5.70 -22.14
CA ASN A 13 0.64 -6.66 -21.49
C ASN A 13 -0.75 -6.07 -21.24
N LEU A 14 -0.84 -4.80 -20.83
CA LEU A 14 -2.12 -4.12 -20.67
C LEU A 14 -2.86 -4.03 -22.00
N THR A 15 -2.21 -3.54 -23.06
CA THR A 15 -2.84 -3.40 -24.38
C THR A 15 -3.30 -4.73 -24.99
N GLN A 16 -2.60 -5.84 -24.70
CA GLN A 16 -3.01 -7.19 -25.12
C GLN A 16 -4.24 -7.73 -24.37
N ARG A 17 -4.56 -7.20 -23.19
CA ARG A 17 -5.76 -7.55 -22.42
C ARG A 17 -7.00 -6.73 -22.84
N LEU A 18 -6.81 -5.69 -23.65
CA LEU A 18 -7.90 -4.86 -24.16
C LEU A 18 -8.40 -5.38 -25.52
N PRO A 19 -9.71 -5.27 -25.82
CA PRO A 19 -10.23 -5.57 -27.15
C PRO A 19 -9.56 -4.72 -28.22
N GLU A 20 -9.32 -5.29 -29.40
CA GLU A 20 -8.71 -4.57 -30.53
C GLU A 20 -9.45 -3.26 -30.85
N GLY A 21 -8.68 -2.20 -31.10
CA GLY A 21 -9.21 -0.88 -31.39
C GLY A 21 -9.65 -0.09 -30.15
N SER A 22 -9.38 -0.58 -28.94
CA SER A 22 -9.60 0.16 -27.69
C SER A 22 -8.46 1.13 -27.39
N ILE A 23 -8.77 2.17 -26.63
CA ILE A 23 -7.83 3.15 -26.09
C ILE A 23 -7.93 3.17 -24.56
N ALA A 24 -6.78 3.14 -23.86
CA ALA A 24 -6.72 3.32 -22.42
C ALA A 24 -6.10 4.69 -22.09
N ILE A 25 -6.66 5.35 -21.08
CA ILE A 25 -6.31 6.71 -20.66
C ILE A 25 -5.97 6.67 -19.17
N ILE A 26 -4.70 6.94 -18.84
CA ILE A 26 -4.17 6.84 -17.48
C ILE A 26 -3.52 8.19 -17.12
N PRO A 27 -4.13 8.99 -16.22
CA PRO A 27 -3.58 10.29 -15.82
C PRO A 27 -2.48 10.15 -14.77
N ALA A 28 -1.53 11.10 -14.76
CA ALA A 28 -0.64 11.30 -13.62
C ALA A 28 -1.42 11.90 -12.42
N ALA A 29 -0.79 11.84 -11.24
CA ALA A 29 -1.22 12.56 -10.07
C ALA A 29 -1.04 14.08 -10.24
N HIS A 30 -1.74 14.83 -9.40
CA HIS A 30 -1.65 16.28 -9.30
C HIS A 30 -0.76 16.68 -8.12
N GLU A 31 -0.13 17.84 -8.19
CA GLU A 31 0.54 18.43 -7.03
C GLU A 31 -0.50 18.90 -6.01
N CYS A 32 -0.22 18.66 -4.72
CA CYS A 32 -1.11 19.01 -3.63
C CYS A 32 -0.52 20.17 -2.82
N LEU A 33 -1.29 21.25 -2.63
CA LEU A 33 -0.91 22.34 -1.75
C LEU A 33 -0.94 21.90 -0.29
N ARG A 34 0.11 22.27 0.46
CA ARG A 34 0.19 22.11 1.91
C ARG A 34 -0.29 23.36 2.63
N ASN A 35 0.31 24.51 2.32
CA ASN A 35 -0.04 25.80 2.89
C ASN A 35 0.44 26.95 1.99
N GLY A 36 -0.43 27.94 1.72
CA GLY A 36 -0.06 29.05 0.83
C GLY A 36 0.32 28.54 -0.57
N ASP A 37 1.57 28.76 -0.95
CA ASP A 37 2.20 28.32 -2.22
C ASP A 37 3.14 27.11 -2.05
N ALA A 38 3.31 26.60 -0.84
CA ALA A 38 4.12 25.42 -0.55
C ALA A 38 3.34 24.14 -0.84
N HIS A 39 3.97 23.21 -1.55
CA HIS A 39 3.39 21.92 -1.91
C HIS A 39 3.84 20.82 -0.95
N TYR A 40 2.99 19.81 -0.78
CA TYR A 40 3.46 18.50 -0.30
C TYR A 40 4.48 17.92 -1.28
N ARG A 41 5.28 16.97 -0.82
CA ARG A 41 6.12 16.22 -1.75
C ARG A 41 5.23 15.49 -2.76
N PHE A 42 5.56 15.63 -4.03
CA PHE A 42 4.84 14.94 -5.10
C PHE A 42 4.94 13.42 -4.95
N ARG A 43 3.79 12.75 -5.04
CA ARG A 43 3.65 11.30 -5.13
C ARG A 43 2.82 10.99 -6.37
N GLN A 44 3.39 10.23 -7.28
CA GLN A 44 2.73 9.85 -8.53
C GLN A 44 1.52 8.95 -8.29
N GLU A 45 0.58 8.91 -9.23
CA GLU A 45 -0.51 7.92 -9.22
C GLU A 45 0.06 6.52 -9.54
N SER A 46 -0.30 5.53 -8.72
CA SER A 46 0.36 4.22 -8.71
C SER A 46 0.20 3.45 -10.03
N ASN A 47 -0.95 3.53 -10.70
CA ASN A 47 -1.12 2.89 -12.01
C ASN A 47 -0.33 3.56 -13.13
N PHE A 48 -0.28 4.89 -13.12
CA PHE A 48 0.53 5.69 -14.03
C PHE A 48 2.02 5.37 -13.84
N TYR A 49 2.49 5.38 -12.59
CA TYR A 49 3.86 5.04 -12.26
C TYR A 49 4.19 3.59 -12.65
N TYR A 50 3.30 2.64 -12.37
CA TYR A 50 3.45 1.23 -12.73
C TYR A 50 3.69 1.01 -14.22
N LEU A 51 3.09 1.83 -15.08
CA LEU A 51 3.20 1.74 -16.54
C LEU A 51 4.33 2.57 -17.15
N THR A 52 4.89 3.55 -16.42
CA THR A 52 5.77 4.56 -17.01
C THR A 52 7.10 4.75 -16.30
N GLY A 53 7.16 4.55 -14.97
CA GLY A 53 8.28 5.01 -14.14
C GLY A 53 8.48 6.54 -14.17
N PHE A 54 7.50 7.30 -14.68
CA PHE A 54 7.62 8.74 -14.89
C PHE A 54 7.05 9.51 -13.70
N ASN A 55 7.89 10.32 -13.04
CA ASN A 55 7.58 10.97 -11.77
C ASN A 55 7.42 12.49 -11.89
N GLU A 56 6.69 12.95 -12.92
CA GLU A 56 6.27 14.35 -13.03
C GLU A 56 4.74 14.47 -13.04
N PRO A 57 4.18 15.60 -12.53
CA PRO A 57 2.77 15.92 -12.66
C PRO A 57 2.43 16.39 -14.08
N GLU A 58 1.15 16.70 -14.29
CA GLU A 58 0.64 17.25 -15.56
C GLU A 58 1.01 16.36 -16.76
N ALA A 59 0.72 15.06 -16.61
CA ALA A 59 0.96 14.06 -17.64
C ALA A 59 -0.26 13.15 -17.84
N LEU A 60 -0.40 12.63 -19.06
CA LEU A 60 -1.48 11.70 -19.44
C LEU A 60 -0.90 10.63 -20.37
N LEU A 61 -0.95 9.38 -19.93
CA LEU A 61 -0.57 8.23 -20.74
C LEU A 61 -1.78 7.75 -21.54
N ILE A 62 -1.58 7.59 -22.84
CA ILE A 62 -2.53 6.98 -23.76
C ILE A 62 -1.94 5.68 -24.30
N LEU A 63 -2.67 4.59 -24.16
CA LEU A 63 -2.32 3.31 -24.78
C LEU A 63 -3.37 2.93 -25.81
N ILE A 64 -2.94 2.50 -27.00
CA ILE A 64 -3.83 2.05 -28.06
C ILE A 64 -3.57 0.57 -28.30
N SER A 65 -4.65 -0.21 -28.23
CA SER A 65 -4.64 -1.65 -28.51
C SER A 65 -4.91 -1.95 -29.99
N GLY A 66 -4.33 -3.04 -30.49
CA GLY A 66 -4.47 -3.52 -31.86
C GLY A 66 -3.27 -4.35 -32.31
N ALA A 67 -3.23 -4.70 -33.60
CA ALA A 67 -2.10 -5.44 -34.18
C ALA A 67 -0.74 -4.76 -33.93
N GLU A 68 -0.72 -3.42 -33.99
CA GLU A 68 0.39 -2.59 -33.51
C GLU A 68 -0.07 -1.78 -32.30
N THR A 69 0.50 -2.09 -31.13
CA THR A 69 0.22 -1.35 -29.90
C THR A 69 0.97 -0.03 -29.91
N GLN A 70 0.34 1.06 -29.46
CA GLN A 70 1.00 2.36 -29.32
C GLN A 70 0.94 2.86 -27.89
N SER A 71 2.01 3.50 -27.43
CA SER A 71 2.06 4.21 -26.16
C SER A 71 2.44 5.67 -26.42
N ILE A 72 1.57 6.58 -26.02
CA ILE A 72 1.68 8.01 -26.29
C ILE A 72 1.65 8.73 -24.94
N LEU A 73 2.62 9.61 -24.70
CA LEU A 73 2.67 10.41 -23.47
C LEU A 73 2.38 11.88 -23.77
N PHE A 74 1.39 12.43 -23.11
CA PHE A 74 1.24 13.88 -23.00
C PHE A 74 1.96 14.32 -21.74
N ASN A 75 2.92 15.24 -21.84
CA ASN A 75 3.68 15.73 -20.69
C ASN A 75 4.12 17.18 -20.90
N ARG A 76 4.63 17.82 -19.83
CA ARG A 76 5.09 19.21 -19.89
C ARG A 76 6.24 19.36 -20.90
N PRO A 77 6.22 20.39 -21.77
CA PRO A 77 7.36 20.70 -22.61
C PRO A 77 8.53 21.23 -21.76
N ARG A 78 9.75 21.11 -22.32
CA ARG A 78 10.93 21.79 -21.76
C ARG A 78 10.67 23.30 -21.74
N ASN A 79 10.97 23.93 -20.61
CA ASN A 79 10.84 25.37 -20.44
C ASN A 79 11.99 25.85 -19.55
N PRO A 80 13.11 26.35 -20.11
CA PRO A 80 14.29 26.73 -19.34
C PRO A 80 14.01 27.74 -18.23
N MET A 81 13.05 28.64 -18.43
CA MET A 81 12.68 29.63 -17.43
C MET A 81 12.00 28.96 -16.23
N GLU A 82 11.00 28.10 -16.44
CA GLU A 82 10.30 27.40 -15.35
C GLU A 82 11.16 26.32 -14.70
N GLU A 83 12.03 25.67 -15.47
CA GLU A 83 12.95 24.65 -14.97
C GLU A 83 14.00 25.22 -14.02
N GLN A 84 14.36 26.50 -14.17
CA GLN A 84 15.21 27.19 -13.22
C GLN A 84 14.58 27.29 -11.82
N TRP A 85 13.24 27.34 -11.74
CA TRP A 85 12.51 27.44 -10.47
C TRP A 85 12.11 26.09 -9.89
N THR A 86 11.63 25.19 -10.75
CA THR A 86 10.92 23.96 -10.33
C THR A 86 11.66 22.67 -10.65
N GLY A 87 12.83 22.77 -11.29
CA GLY A 87 13.63 21.63 -11.71
C GLY A 87 13.37 21.21 -13.16
N LYS A 88 14.25 20.34 -13.67
CA LYS A 88 14.22 19.89 -15.07
C LYS A 88 12.91 19.12 -15.37
N ARG A 89 12.42 19.30 -16.60
CA ARG A 89 11.32 18.53 -17.17
C ARG A 89 11.85 17.54 -18.19
N LEU A 90 11.28 16.36 -18.32
CA LEU A 90 11.73 15.39 -19.31
C LEU A 90 11.50 15.88 -20.74
N GLY A 91 10.37 16.56 -20.99
CA GLY A 91 9.97 16.99 -22.32
C GLY A 91 9.59 15.83 -23.25
N GLN A 92 9.27 16.17 -24.50
CA GLN A 92 8.79 15.19 -25.48
C GLN A 92 9.94 14.28 -25.95
N ASP A 93 11.13 14.82 -26.24
CA ASP A 93 12.28 14.03 -26.70
C ASP A 93 12.74 13.01 -25.63
N GLY A 94 12.74 13.41 -24.35
CA GLY A 94 13.04 12.50 -23.25
C GLY A 94 11.96 11.42 -23.08
N ALA A 95 10.69 11.74 -23.28
CA ALA A 95 9.62 10.73 -23.26
C ALA A 95 9.82 9.65 -24.34
N LEU A 96 10.34 10.01 -25.52
CA LEU A 96 10.66 9.04 -26.57
C LEU A 96 11.92 8.23 -26.25
N SER A 97 13.01 8.93 -25.92
CA SER A 97 14.34 8.32 -25.80
C SER A 97 14.61 7.63 -24.47
N GLU A 98 14.07 8.15 -23.36
CA GLU A 98 14.31 7.64 -22.00
C GLU A 98 13.20 6.69 -21.52
N LEU A 99 11.93 6.99 -21.84
CA LEU A 99 10.79 6.16 -21.42
C LEU A 99 10.34 5.14 -22.46
N GLY A 100 10.89 5.22 -23.69
CA GLY A 100 10.49 4.36 -24.80
C GLY A 100 9.02 4.53 -25.19
N MET A 101 8.53 5.77 -25.23
CA MET A 101 7.21 6.08 -25.77
C MET A 101 7.25 6.10 -27.31
N HIS A 102 6.17 5.70 -27.95
CA HIS A 102 6.05 5.72 -29.42
C HIS A 102 5.83 7.14 -29.95
N ALA A 103 5.11 7.96 -29.18
CA ALA A 103 4.93 9.38 -29.45
C ALA A 103 4.82 10.18 -28.15
N ALA A 104 5.10 11.47 -28.21
CA ALA A 104 4.90 12.37 -27.09
C ALA A 104 4.41 13.74 -27.56
N PHE A 105 3.53 14.36 -26.80
CA PHE A 105 2.94 15.66 -27.11
C PHE A 105 2.97 16.58 -25.87
N PRO A 106 2.98 17.91 -26.04
CA PRO A 106 2.76 18.83 -24.93
C PRO A 106 1.40 18.58 -24.29
N ILE A 107 1.34 18.56 -22.96
CA ILE A 107 0.10 18.33 -22.19
C ILE A 107 -1.03 19.32 -22.58
N GLY A 108 -0.68 20.56 -22.91
CA GLY A 108 -1.64 21.56 -23.38
C GLY A 108 -2.34 21.24 -24.70
N CYS A 109 -1.85 20.25 -25.47
CA CYS A 109 -2.43 19.84 -26.75
C CYS A 109 -3.51 18.74 -26.62
N ILE A 110 -3.82 18.24 -25.40
CA ILE A 110 -4.80 17.15 -25.20
C ILE A 110 -6.14 17.45 -25.87
N ALA A 111 -6.66 18.68 -25.73
CA ALA A 111 -7.98 19.05 -26.21
C ALA A 111 -8.13 18.94 -27.74
N ASP A 112 -7.01 19.02 -28.47
CA ASP A 112 -6.95 18.95 -29.93
C ASP A 112 -6.55 17.56 -30.43
N GLU A 113 -5.67 16.86 -29.72
CA GLU A 113 -5.17 15.53 -30.13
C GLU A 113 -6.08 14.38 -29.69
N LEU A 114 -6.64 14.42 -28.48
CA LEU A 114 -7.47 13.32 -27.97
C LEU A 114 -8.66 12.97 -28.88
N PRO A 115 -9.43 13.92 -29.44
CA PRO A 115 -10.48 13.60 -30.40
C PRO A 115 -9.98 12.85 -31.64
N LYS A 116 -8.76 13.18 -32.12
CA LYS A 116 -8.15 12.49 -33.27
C LYS A 116 -7.79 11.05 -32.91
N LEU A 117 -7.25 10.83 -31.70
CA LEU A 117 -6.90 9.51 -31.20
C LEU A 117 -8.13 8.62 -30.92
N LEU A 118 -9.24 9.23 -30.51
CA LEU A 118 -10.53 8.55 -30.29
C LEU A 118 -11.23 8.16 -31.60
N SER A 119 -10.95 8.89 -32.70
CA SER A 119 -11.55 8.61 -34.00
C SER A 119 -11.24 7.19 -34.47
N GLY A 120 -12.29 6.43 -34.80
CA GLY A 120 -12.14 5.05 -35.27
C GLY A 120 -11.95 3.99 -34.16
N LYS A 121 -11.92 4.39 -32.89
CA LYS A 121 -11.78 3.46 -31.74
C LYS A 121 -13.11 2.87 -31.32
N THR A 122 -13.07 1.70 -30.68
CA THR A 122 -14.25 0.91 -30.30
C THR A 122 -14.68 1.17 -28.86
N ALA A 123 -13.72 1.31 -27.95
CA ALA A 123 -13.95 1.52 -26.51
C ALA A 123 -12.89 2.42 -25.88
N VAL A 124 -13.27 3.16 -24.84
CA VAL A 124 -12.35 3.93 -23.99
C VAL A 124 -12.28 3.28 -22.61
N TYR A 125 -11.07 2.97 -22.16
CA TYR A 125 -10.79 2.44 -20.84
C TYR A 125 -10.11 3.49 -19.98
N TYR A 126 -10.62 3.71 -18.77
CA TYR A 126 -10.01 4.58 -17.77
C TYR A 126 -10.54 4.18 -16.39
N ALA A 127 -9.95 4.69 -15.31
CA ALA A 127 -10.45 4.44 -13.97
C ALA A 127 -11.78 5.21 -13.75
N LEU A 128 -12.91 4.50 -13.79
CA LEU A 128 -14.24 5.12 -13.72
C LEU A 128 -14.49 5.75 -12.36
N ALA A 129 -15.10 6.94 -12.33
CA ALA A 129 -15.48 7.68 -11.13
C ALA A 129 -14.31 8.04 -10.20
N ARG A 130 -13.07 8.08 -10.72
CA ARG A 130 -11.87 8.43 -9.94
C ARG A 130 -11.37 9.85 -10.14
N ASN A 131 -11.38 10.34 -11.38
CA ASN A 131 -10.85 11.66 -11.71
C ASN A 131 -11.86 12.46 -12.57
N PRO A 132 -12.66 13.35 -11.93
CA PRO A 132 -13.67 14.14 -12.63
C PRO A 132 -13.12 15.06 -13.73
N GLU A 133 -11.88 15.53 -13.59
CA GLU A 133 -11.24 16.39 -14.59
C GLU A 133 -10.92 15.62 -15.87
N VAL A 134 -10.34 14.42 -15.71
CA VAL A 134 -10.04 13.52 -16.83
C VAL A 134 -11.32 13.02 -17.49
N GLU A 135 -12.34 12.67 -16.70
CA GLU A 135 -13.66 12.31 -17.23
C GLU A 135 -14.26 13.41 -18.08
N LYS A 136 -14.18 14.67 -17.62
CA LYS A 136 -14.64 15.82 -18.39
C LYS A 136 -13.89 15.95 -19.71
N ILE A 137 -12.56 15.80 -19.70
CA ILE A 137 -11.72 15.84 -20.91
C ILE A 137 -12.15 14.73 -21.90
N ILE A 138 -12.35 13.51 -21.42
CA ILE A 138 -12.80 12.37 -22.23
C ILE A 138 -14.16 12.66 -22.86
N MET A 139 -15.13 13.13 -22.07
CA MET A 139 -16.48 13.43 -22.55
C MET A 139 -16.49 14.54 -23.60
N GLN A 140 -15.72 15.61 -23.39
CA GLN A 140 -15.57 16.70 -24.37
C GLN A 140 -14.92 16.21 -25.67
N ALA A 141 -13.93 15.32 -25.58
CA ALA A 141 -13.31 14.74 -26.76
C ALA A 141 -14.29 13.83 -27.52
N LEU A 142 -15.06 13.00 -26.82
CA LEU A 142 -16.11 12.16 -27.41
C LEU A 142 -17.21 12.99 -28.09
N GLU A 143 -17.64 14.10 -27.49
CA GLU A 143 -18.60 15.03 -28.10
C GLU A 143 -18.09 15.56 -29.45
N LYS A 144 -16.81 15.97 -29.51
CA LYS A 144 -16.17 16.42 -30.75
C LYS A 144 -16.16 15.33 -31.83
N VAL A 145 -15.87 14.07 -31.49
CA VAL A 145 -15.88 12.95 -32.45
C VAL A 145 -17.31 12.61 -32.89
N LYS A 146 -18.28 12.63 -31.97
CA LYS A 146 -19.72 12.42 -32.28
C LYS A 146 -20.23 13.43 -33.30
N GLY A 147 -19.80 14.68 -33.23
CA GLY A 147 -20.12 15.71 -34.23
C GLY A 147 -19.66 15.36 -35.66
N GLN A 148 -18.75 14.40 -35.82
CA GLN A 148 -18.17 14.00 -37.11
C GLN A 148 -18.75 12.70 -37.67
N VAL A 149 -19.72 12.06 -36.99
CA VAL A 149 -20.36 10.80 -37.44
C VAL A 149 -20.95 10.91 -38.84
N ARG A 150 -21.52 12.07 -39.20
CA ARG A 150 -22.06 12.33 -40.57
C ARG A 150 -20.99 12.29 -41.66
N ARG A 151 -19.70 12.38 -41.30
CA ARG A 151 -18.55 12.21 -42.19
C ARG A 151 -18.06 10.77 -42.28
N GLY A 152 -18.77 9.82 -41.67
CA GLY A 152 -18.42 8.39 -41.66
C GLY A 152 -17.44 7.97 -40.56
N ILE A 153 -17.12 8.87 -39.62
CA ILE A 153 -16.20 8.57 -38.52
C ILE A 153 -16.90 7.71 -37.46
N LYS A 154 -16.25 6.60 -37.08
CA LYS A 154 -16.66 5.77 -35.95
C LYS A 154 -16.22 6.40 -34.63
N VAL A 155 -17.09 6.36 -33.64
CA VAL A 155 -16.87 6.86 -32.27
C VAL A 155 -16.84 5.65 -31.33
N PRO A 156 -16.06 5.67 -30.24
CA PRO A 156 -16.17 4.68 -29.19
C PRO A 156 -17.60 4.59 -28.64
N GLU A 157 -18.12 3.36 -28.53
CA GLU A 157 -19.48 3.08 -28.03
C GLU A 157 -19.48 2.61 -26.58
N GLN A 158 -18.31 2.25 -26.05
CA GLN A 158 -18.15 1.70 -24.70
C GLN A 158 -17.18 2.54 -23.87
N LEU A 159 -17.55 2.78 -22.62
CA LEU A 159 -16.68 3.28 -21.56
C LEU A 159 -16.52 2.16 -20.54
N CYS A 160 -15.29 1.76 -20.28
CA CYS A 160 -14.98 0.58 -19.49
C CYS A 160 -14.03 0.94 -18.35
N ASP A 161 -14.22 0.27 -17.21
CA ASP A 161 -13.31 0.43 -16.08
C ASP A 161 -11.99 -0.31 -16.33
N LEU A 162 -10.89 0.41 -16.14
CA LEU A 162 -9.53 -0.10 -16.30
C LEU A 162 -8.98 -0.71 -15.01
N GLU A 163 -9.49 -0.30 -13.84
CA GLU A 163 -8.97 -0.72 -12.53
C GLU A 163 -8.95 -2.24 -12.33
N PRO A 164 -9.97 -3.03 -12.73
CA PRO A 164 -9.92 -4.49 -12.56
C PRO A 164 -8.77 -5.15 -13.34
N ILE A 165 -8.44 -4.64 -14.53
CA ILE A 165 -7.38 -5.20 -15.38
C ILE A 165 -6.00 -4.84 -14.80
N LEU A 166 -5.82 -3.58 -14.40
CA LEU A 166 -4.59 -3.10 -13.76
C LEU A 166 -4.37 -3.73 -12.39
N GLY A 167 -5.44 -3.88 -11.61
CA GLY A 167 -5.42 -4.53 -10.32
C GLY A 167 -4.92 -5.96 -10.42
N GLU A 168 -5.42 -6.70 -11.42
CA GLU A 168 -4.94 -8.05 -11.70
C GLU A 168 -3.46 -8.09 -12.13
N MET A 169 -2.97 -7.06 -12.82
CA MET A 169 -1.56 -7.00 -13.22
C MET A 169 -0.63 -6.64 -12.06
N ARG A 170 -1.04 -5.71 -11.19
CA ARG A 170 -0.26 -5.23 -10.04
C ARG A 170 -0.26 -6.21 -8.87
N LEU A 171 -1.29 -7.04 -8.76
CA LEU A 171 -1.41 -8.03 -7.70
C LEU A 171 -0.27 -9.05 -7.71
N PHE A 172 0.24 -9.41 -8.91
CA PHE A 172 1.36 -10.33 -9.09
C PHE A 172 2.65 -9.56 -9.34
N LYS A 173 3.54 -9.57 -8.35
CA LYS A 173 4.79 -8.82 -8.36
C LYS A 173 5.82 -9.56 -9.21
N SER A 174 6.52 -8.83 -10.08
CA SER A 174 7.72 -9.31 -10.76
C SER A 174 8.90 -9.44 -9.77
N GLU A 175 9.94 -10.16 -10.15
CA GLU A 175 11.18 -10.23 -9.34
C GLU A 175 11.80 -8.86 -9.07
N ALA A 176 11.70 -7.93 -10.03
CA ALA A 176 12.22 -6.57 -9.84
C ALA A 176 11.37 -5.75 -8.86
N GLU A 177 10.07 -6.02 -8.79
CA GLU A 177 9.16 -5.43 -7.79
C GLU A 177 9.45 -6.01 -6.41
N LEU A 178 9.58 -7.34 -6.31
CA LEU A 178 9.93 -8.01 -5.05
C LEU A 178 11.25 -7.52 -4.48
N GLU A 179 12.26 -7.26 -5.32
CA GLU A 179 13.53 -6.69 -4.85
C GLU A 179 13.37 -5.26 -4.29
N LEU A 180 12.52 -4.43 -4.89
CA LEU A 180 12.22 -3.10 -4.34
C LEU A 180 11.46 -3.19 -3.02
N MET A 181 10.50 -4.12 -2.90
CA MET A 181 9.77 -4.37 -1.67
C MET A 181 10.69 -4.92 -0.57
N ARG A 182 11.60 -5.86 -0.88
CA ARG A 182 12.63 -6.33 0.07
C ARG A 182 13.52 -5.19 0.54
N GLN A 183 13.88 -4.26 -0.35
CA GLN A 183 14.65 -3.08 0.03
C GLN A 183 13.85 -2.13 0.94
N ALA A 184 12.57 -1.88 0.64
CA ALA A 184 11.69 -1.10 1.51
C ALA A 184 11.57 -1.76 2.90
N ALA A 185 11.32 -3.06 2.94
CA ALA A 185 11.21 -3.85 4.17
C ALA A 185 12.50 -3.81 4.99
N HIS A 186 13.67 -4.03 4.36
CA HIS A 186 14.97 -3.97 5.03
C HIS A 186 15.26 -2.59 5.65
N ILE A 187 14.92 -1.51 4.94
CA ILE A 187 15.04 -0.15 5.48
C ILE A 187 14.10 0.03 6.67
N SER A 188 12.86 -0.48 6.56
CA SER A 188 11.87 -0.38 7.62
C SER A 188 12.23 -1.19 8.87
N VAL A 189 12.76 -2.40 8.71
CA VAL A 189 13.31 -3.21 9.79
C VAL A 189 14.32 -2.41 10.60
N LYS A 190 15.30 -1.79 9.94
CA LYS A 190 16.31 -0.97 10.62
C LYS A 190 15.72 0.22 11.35
N ALA A 191 14.64 0.80 10.82
CA ALA A 191 13.95 1.93 11.44
C ALA A 191 13.28 1.52 12.75
N HIS A 192 12.58 0.39 12.73
CA HIS A 192 12.00 -0.20 13.93
C HIS A 192 13.06 -0.62 14.96
N GLU A 193 14.16 -1.24 14.52
CA GLU A 193 15.29 -1.57 15.41
C GLU A 193 15.86 -0.32 16.09
N GLN A 194 16.05 0.76 15.33
CA GLN A 194 16.51 2.04 15.86
C GLN A 194 15.51 2.62 16.87
N ALA A 195 14.21 2.61 16.56
CA ALA A 195 13.16 3.09 17.46
C ALA A 195 13.14 2.29 18.77
N MET A 196 13.26 0.95 18.71
CA MET A 196 13.35 0.09 19.90
C MET A 196 14.57 0.44 20.77
N ARG A 197 15.76 0.59 20.17
CA ARG A 197 16.99 0.97 20.88
C ARG A 197 16.89 2.35 21.53
N ARG A 198 16.19 3.28 20.89
CA ARG A 198 16.07 4.68 21.34
C ARG A 198 14.94 4.91 22.33
N CYS A 199 13.98 4.01 22.44
CA CYS A 199 12.75 4.20 23.23
C CYS A 199 12.99 4.62 24.69
N LYS A 200 13.97 4.02 25.37
CA LYS A 200 14.32 4.39 26.76
C LYS A 200 14.94 5.79 26.92
N HIS A 201 15.31 6.42 25.82
CA HIS A 201 16.04 7.69 25.77
C HIS A 201 15.18 8.84 25.23
N VAL A 202 13.90 8.59 25.00
CA VAL A 202 12.95 9.59 24.52
C VAL A 202 11.78 9.73 25.50
N GLU A 203 11.11 10.88 25.45
CA GLU A 203 10.04 11.23 26.39
C GLU A 203 8.66 11.20 25.73
N HIS A 204 8.57 11.34 24.41
CA HIS A 204 7.32 11.46 23.66
C HIS A 204 7.30 10.57 22.42
N GLU A 205 6.09 10.23 21.96
CA GLU A 205 5.83 9.40 20.78
C GLU A 205 6.49 9.97 19.50
N TYR A 206 6.35 11.27 19.21
CA TYR A 206 6.95 11.90 18.01
C TYR A 206 8.49 11.77 17.95
N GLN A 207 9.16 11.53 19.08
CA GLN A 207 10.61 11.34 19.07
C GLN A 207 10.99 9.96 18.52
N LEU A 208 10.14 8.93 18.71
CA LEU A 208 10.28 7.65 18.01
C LEU A 208 9.93 7.78 16.53
N GLU A 209 8.89 8.56 16.20
CA GLU A 209 8.59 8.91 14.80
C GLU A 209 9.79 9.56 14.12
N ALA A 210 10.49 10.46 14.82
CA ALA A 210 11.69 11.11 14.28
C ALA A 210 12.82 10.11 13.98
N GLU A 211 13.03 9.09 14.83
CA GLU A 211 14.00 8.02 14.58
C GLU A 211 13.62 7.18 13.35
N LEU A 212 12.33 6.86 13.20
CA LEU A 212 11.81 6.12 12.04
C LEU A 212 12.05 6.90 10.74
N VAL A 213 11.59 8.16 10.69
CA VAL A 213 11.70 9.02 9.50
C VAL A 213 13.16 9.30 9.14
N TYR A 214 14.03 9.47 10.14
CA TYR A 214 15.47 9.60 9.94
C TYR A 214 16.05 8.36 9.25
N GLU A 215 15.71 7.17 9.73
CA GLU A 215 16.20 5.91 9.20
C GLU A 215 15.72 5.65 7.77
N PHE A 216 14.42 5.86 7.52
CA PHE A 216 13.84 5.76 6.18
C PHE A 216 14.60 6.68 5.21
N SER A 217 14.68 7.97 5.56
CA SER A 217 15.23 9.01 4.68
C SER A 217 16.70 8.78 4.36
N ARG A 218 17.51 8.39 5.36
CA ARG A 218 18.97 8.23 5.16
C ARG A 218 19.33 7.05 4.27
N GLN A 219 18.45 6.05 4.15
CA GLN A 219 18.67 4.86 3.33
C GLN A 219 17.95 4.90 1.97
N GLY A 220 17.20 5.96 1.68
CA GLY A 220 16.60 6.20 0.37
C GLY A 220 15.08 6.07 0.32
N CYS A 221 14.42 5.63 1.38
CA CYS A 221 12.97 5.80 1.55
C CYS A 221 12.70 7.26 1.91
N ARG A 222 12.68 8.14 0.90
CA ARG A 222 12.56 9.57 1.16
C ARG A 222 11.19 9.92 1.76
N SER A 223 10.17 9.11 1.49
CA SER A 223 8.81 9.26 2.02
C SER A 223 8.45 8.04 2.86
N VAL A 224 7.46 8.23 3.74
CA VAL A 224 6.77 7.13 4.42
C VAL A 224 5.73 6.54 3.47
N ALA A 225 5.41 5.25 3.61
CA ALA A 225 4.32 4.61 2.87
C ALA A 225 2.94 5.09 3.36
N TYR A 226 2.85 5.42 4.65
CA TYR A 226 1.70 5.97 5.35
C TYR A 226 2.19 6.73 6.59
N ASP A 227 1.36 7.59 7.17
CA ASP A 227 1.75 8.36 8.37
C ASP A 227 2.09 7.40 9.53
N PRO A 228 3.31 7.46 10.09
CA PRO A 228 3.70 6.55 11.17
C PRO A 228 2.76 6.66 12.38
N ILE A 229 2.37 5.52 12.91
CA ILE A 229 1.60 5.39 14.14
C ILE A 229 2.58 5.08 15.27
N VAL A 230 2.59 5.91 16.32
CA VAL A 230 3.36 5.67 17.53
C VAL A 230 2.45 5.85 18.74
N GLY A 231 1.79 4.78 19.17
CA GLY A 231 0.82 4.81 20.26
C GLY A 231 1.38 4.22 21.56
N GLY A 232 1.66 5.07 22.56
CA GLY A 232 2.02 4.67 23.92
C GLY A 232 0.80 4.46 24.82
N GLY A 233 0.81 3.40 25.65
CA GLY A 233 -0.24 3.10 26.61
C GLY A 233 -1.62 2.96 25.97
N GLU A 234 -2.60 3.73 26.43
CA GLU A 234 -3.98 3.72 25.91
C GLU A 234 -4.07 4.04 24.41
N ASN A 235 -3.11 4.79 23.85
CA ASN A 235 -3.09 5.13 22.43
C ASN A 235 -2.82 3.91 21.54
N ALA A 236 -2.17 2.86 22.07
CA ALA A 236 -1.98 1.60 21.35
C ALA A 236 -3.31 0.91 21.01
N CYS A 237 -4.42 1.28 21.67
CA CYS A 237 -5.76 0.78 21.38
C CYS A 237 -6.50 1.57 20.27
N ILE A 238 -5.89 2.60 19.70
CA ILE A 238 -6.44 3.39 18.59
C ILE A 238 -5.72 2.97 17.31
N LEU A 239 -6.42 2.27 16.41
CA LEU A 239 -5.79 1.55 15.29
C LEU A 239 -4.91 2.43 14.40
N HIS A 240 -5.36 3.64 14.06
CA HIS A 240 -4.64 4.61 13.24
C HIS A 240 -4.32 5.89 14.04
N TYR A 241 -3.67 5.74 15.19
CA TYR A 241 -3.23 6.86 16.02
C TYR A 241 -2.01 7.56 15.38
N THR A 242 -2.20 8.76 14.83
CA THR A 242 -1.13 9.54 14.19
C THR A 242 -0.88 10.89 14.85
N ASP A 243 -1.51 11.13 16.00
CA ASP A 243 -1.32 12.35 16.77
C ASP A 243 0.11 12.44 17.33
N ASN A 244 0.68 11.28 17.69
CA ASN A 244 2.06 11.05 18.14
C ASN A 244 2.58 12.09 19.13
N ASN A 245 1.72 12.61 20.01
CA ASN A 245 2.00 13.81 20.81
C ASN A 245 1.94 13.58 22.32
N LYS A 246 1.76 12.34 22.78
CA LYS A 246 1.73 12.02 24.20
C LYS A 246 3.10 11.63 24.75
N PRO A 247 3.31 11.83 26.06
CA PRO A 247 4.48 11.29 26.75
C PRO A 247 4.47 9.77 26.77
N LEU A 248 5.62 9.15 26.55
CA LEU A 248 5.85 7.72 26.73
C LEU A 248 6.12 7.45 28.22
N ARG A 249 5.26 6.66 28.88
CA ARG A 249 5.36 6.43 30.33
C ARG A 249 6.04 5.11 30.63
N GLU A 250 6.82 5.11 31.70
CA GLU A 250 7.41 3.89 32.23
C GLU A 250 6.32 2.88 32.61
N GLY A 251 6.46 1.64 32.16
CA GLY A 251 5.51 0.57 32.42
C GLY A 251 4.46 0.39 31.33
N ASP A 252 4.28 1.35 30.42
CA ASP A 252 3.39 1.21 29.27
C ASP A 252 4.04 0.36 28.15
N LEU A 253 3.20 -0.18 27.27
CA LEU A 253 3.64 -0.60 25.94
C LEU A 253 3.65 0.61 25.00
N VAL A 254 4.45 0.53 23.94
CA VAL A 254 4.31 1.36 22.75
C VAL A 254 4.12 0.45 21.54
N LEU A 255 3.11 0.77 20.74
CA LEU A 255 2.84 0.14 19.45
C LEU A 255 3.32 1.11 18.37
N ILE A 256 4.25 0.65 17.53
CA ILE A 256 4.69 1.37 16.34
C ILE A 256 4.22 0.61 15.12
N ASP A 257 3.48 1.29 14.27
CA ASP A 257 3.10 0.83 12.94
C ASP A 257 3.62 1.85 11.91
N ALA A 258 4.64 1.44 11.16
CA ALA A 258 5.35 2.33 10.25
C ALA A 258 6.13 1.57 9.18
N GLY A 259 6.10 2.09 7.96
CA GLY A 259 6.89 1.60 6.84
C GLY A 259 7.37 2.72 5.92
N GLY A 260 8.59 2.55 5.40
CA GLY A 260 9.14 3.41 4.37
C GLY A 260 8.61 3.07 2.97
N GLU A 261 8.63 4.05 2.08
CA GLU A 261 8.33 3.85 0.66
C GLU A 261 9.63 3.95 -0.16
N TYR A 262 10.00 2.87 -0.87
CA TYR A 262 11.18 2.81 -1.73
C TYR A 262 10.77 2.68 -3.20
N GLU A 263 11.06 3.69 -4.02
CA GLU A 263 10.63 3.75 -5.44
C GLU A 263 9.12 3.50 -5.60
N ASN A 264 8.32 4.11 -4.71
CA ASN A 264 6.87 3.96 -4.57
C ASN A 264 6.36 2.60 -4.08
N TYR A 265 7.23 1.62 -3.79
CA TYR A 265 6.81 0.36 -3.17
C TYR A 265 6.85 0.48 -1.64
N ALA A 266 5.73 0.12 -1.01
CA ALA A 266 5.55 0.16 0.43
C ALA A 266 6.15 -1.08 1.11
N ALA A 267 6.65 -0.87 2.32
CA ALA A 267 6.72 -1.87 3.37
C ALA A 267 5.72 -1.51 4.45
N ASP A 268 5.31 -2.48 5.26
CA ASP A 268 4.34 -2.30 6.33
C ASP A 268 4.75 -3.15 7.54
N ILE A 269 5.00 -2.50 8.67
CA ILE A 269 5.53 -3.18 9.85
C ILE A 269 4.91 -2.58 11.08
N THR A 270 4.26 -3.44 11.86
CA THR A 270 3.88 -3.17 13.24
C THR A 270 4.71 -3.99 14.22
N ARG A 271 5.25 -3.32 15.25
CA ARG A 271 5.80 -3.95 16.46
C ARG A 271 5.29 -3.25 17.71
N THR A 272 5.00 -4.05 18.73
CA THR A 272 4.68 -3.55 20.06
C THR A 272 5.75 -3.99 21.06
N PHE A 273 6.22 -3.06 21.90
CA PHE A 273 7.27 -3.34 22.88
C PHE A 273 7.14 -2.45 24.13
N PRO A 274 7.66 -2.86 25.29
CA PRO A 274 7.56 -2.10 26.53
C PRO A 274 8.47 -0.87 26.50
N VAL A 275 7.94 0.30 26.90
CA VAL A 275 8.70 1.57 26.90
C VAL A 275 9.98 1.45 27.77
N ASN A 276 9.89 0.72 28.88
CA ASN A 276 11.01 0.48 29.79
C ASN A 276 11.90 -0.72 29.39
N GLY A 277 11.63 -1.36 28.25
CA GLY A 277 12.35 -2.51 27.71
C GLY A 277 12.16 -3.83 28.48
N LYS A 278 11.10 -3.97 29.31
CA LYS A 278 10.74 -5.23 29.93
C LYS A 278 9.22 -5.42 30.01
N PHE A 279 8.72 -6.54 29.51
CA PHE A 279 7.28 -6.81 29.54
C PHE A 279 6.81 -7.14 30.97
N SER A 280 5.65 -6.60 31.36
CA SER A 280 4.91 -7.11 32.51
C SER A 280 4.35 -8.51 32.24
N VAL A 281 3.82 -9.17 33.27
CA VAL A 281 3.20 -10.51 33.10
C VAL A 281 1.96 -10.42 32.19
N GLU A 282 1.14 -9.39 32.38
CA GLU A 282 -0.07 -9.15 31.61
C GLU A 282 0.27 -8.77 30.16
N GLN A 283 1.20 -7.82 29.96
CA GLN A 283 1.65 -7.42 28.62
C GLN A 283 2.22 -8.60 27.85
N LYS A 284 3.08 -9.40 28.50
CA LYS A 284 3.66 -10.61 27.90
C LYS A 284 2.58 -11.62 27.50
N SER A 285 1.56 -11.81 28.34
CA SER A 285 0.48 -12.76 28.07
C SER A 285 -0.33 -12.39 26.82
N ILE A 286 -0.67 -11.11 26.66
CA ILE A 286 -1.36 -10.62 25.45
C ILE A 286 -0.41 -10.68 24.24
N TYR A 287 0.84 -10.27 24.42
CA TYR A 287 1.84 -10.27 23.35
C TYR A 287 2.10 -11.66 22.78
N GLU A 288 2.34 -12.66 23.62
CA GLU A 288 2.59 -14.04 23.20
C GLU A 288 1.36 -14.66 22.53
N LEU A 289 0.14 -14.27 22.92
CA LEU A 289 -1.09 -14.68 22.24
C LEU A 289 -1.19 -14.10 20.83
N VAL A 290 -0.94 -12.80 20.66
CA VAL A 290 -0.90 -12.16 19.33
C VAL A 290 0.19 -12.79 18.47
N LEU A 291 1.39 -13.02 19.04
CA LEU A 291 2.50 -13.68 18.34
C LEU A 291 2.15 -15.11 17.89
N LYS A 292 1.45 -15.87 18.74
CA LYS A 292 0.96 -17.22 18.40
C LYS A 292 0.00 -17.16 17.20
N ALA A 293 -0.93 -16.21 17.19
CA ALA A 293 -1.86 -16.03 16.08
C ALA A 293 -1.13 -15.60 14.79
N GLN A 294 -0.15 -14.69 14.92
CA GLN A 294 0.63 -14.16 13.81
C GLN A 294 1.43 -15.27 13.11
N LYS A 295 2.19 -16.07 13.86
CA LYS A 295 2.95 -17.20 13.32
C LYS A 295 2.04 -18.22 12.63
N ALA A 296 0.86 -18.49 13.17
CA ALA A 296 -0.10 -19.40 12.56
C ALA A 296 -0.69 -18.82 11.27
N GLY A 297 -0.98 -17.52 11.24
CA GLY A 297 -1.42 -16.81 10.04
C GLY A 297 -0.37 -16.86 8.93
N ILE A 298 0.88 -16.53 9.24
CA ILE A 298 2.02 -16.62 8.31
C ILE A 298 2.19 -18.05 7.80
N ALA A 299 2.16 -19.05 8.69
CA ALA A 299 2.29 -20.46 8.31
C ALA A 299 1.20 -20.93 7.33
N ALA A 300 0.03 -20.26 7.32
CA ALA A 300 -1.06 -20.56 6.41
C ALA A 300 -0.89 -19.93 5.02
N VAL A 301 -0.03 -18.93 4.86
CA VAL A 301 0.25 -18.27 3.58
C VAL A 301 0.97 -19.25 2.64
N LYS A 302 0.26 -19.74 1.62
CA LYS A 302 0.79 -20.64 0.58
C LYS A 302 -0.14 -20.70 -0.63
N PRO A 303 0.35 -21.11 -1.81
CA PRO A 303 -0.47 -21.26 -3.00
C PRO A 303 -1.70 -22.14 -2.78
N GLY A 304 -2.84 -21.69 -3.33
CA GLY A 304 -4.13 -22.38 -3.27
C GLY A 304 -4.92 -22.16 -1.97
N PHE A 305 -4.32 -21.59 -0.93
CA PHE A 305 -5.05 -21.29 0.31
C PHE A 305 -5.90 -20.02 0.12
N PRO A 306 -7.20 -20.01 0.47
CA PRO A 306 -8.02 -18.81 0.31
C PRO A 306 -7.60 -17.70 1.26
N TRP A 307 -7.61 -16.45 0.77
CA TRP A 307 -7.24 -15.24 1.52
C TRP A 307 -7.81 -15.20 2.95
N ASN A 308 -9.13 -15.38 3.08
CA ASN A 308 -9.84 -15.24 4.36
C ASN A 308 -9.65 -16.42 5.31
N GLU A 309 -9.08 -17.55 4.87
CA GLU A 309 -8.79 -18.66 5.80
C GLU A 309 -7.70 -18.26 6.81
N ILE A 310 -6.80 -17.32 6.44
CA ILE A 310 -5.82 -16.73 7.36
C ILE A 310 -6.53 -16.01 8.51
N GLN A 311 -7.54 -15.19 8.20
CA GLN A 311 -8.40 -14.54 9.19
C GLN A 311 -9.05 -15.55 10.12
N GLN A 312 -9.60 -16.64 9.58
CA GLN A 312 -10.30 -17.65 10.39
C GLN A 312 -9.36 -18.35 11.38
N ILE A 313 -8.13 -18.64 10.97
CA ILE A 313 -7.08 -19.23 11.83
C ILE A 313 -6.73 -18.26 12.97
N ILE A 314 -6.44 -17.00 12.64
CA ILE A 314 -6.08 -15.96 13.61
C ILE A 314 -7.20 -15.77 14.63
N VAL A 315 -8.43 -15.54 14.16
CA VAL A 315 -9.60 -15.27 15.01
C VAL A 315 -9.85 -16.41 15.99
N ARG A 316 -9.72 -17.67 15.54
CA ARG A 316 -9.86 -18.83 16.41
C ARG A 316 -8.80 -18.84 17.52
N ILE A 317 -7.53 -18.68 17.18
CA ILE A 317 -6.41 -18.67 18.15
C ILE A 317 -6.59 -17.55 19.17
N LEU A 318 -6.92 -16.35 18.72
CA LEU A 318 -7.17 -15.21 19.61
C LEU A 318 -8.35 -15.49 20.55
N THR A 319 -9.45 -16.04 20.03
CA THR A 319 -10.65 -16.35 20.85
C THR A 319 -10.35 -17.43 21.90
N GLU A 320 -9.62 -18.47 21.53
CA GLU A 320 -9.17 -19.52 22.46
C GLU A 320 -8.29 -18.93 23.57
N GLY A 321 -7.28 -18.13 23.21
CA GLY A 321 -6.40 -17.50 24.18
C GLY A 321 -7.10 -16.48 25.08
N LEU A 322 -8.06 -15.72 24.56
CA LEU A 322 -8.88 -14.82 25.38
C LEU A 322 -9.71 -15.60 26.41
N CYS A 323 -10.14 -16.83 26.10
CA CYS A 323 -10.79 -17.71 27.07
C CYS A 323 -9.82 -18.25 28.12
N GLU A 324 -8.62 -18.67 27.70
CA GLU A 324 -7.56 -19.16 28.61
C GLU A 324 -7.11 -18.08 29.61
N LEU A 325 -7.06 -16.81 29.19
CA LEU A 325 -6.73 -15.66 30.03
C LEU A 325 -7.90 -15.18 30.91
N GLY A 326 -9.11 -15.75 30.71
CA GLY A 326 -10.33 -15.39 31.43
C GLY A 326 -10.95 -14.05 31.02
N ILE A 327 -10.54 -13.48 29.87
CA ILE A 327 -11.09 -12.25 29.30
C ILE A 327 -12.43 -12.54 28.60
N LEU A 328 -12.52 -13.67 27.91
CA LEU A 328 -13.78 -14.24 27.42
C LEU A 328 -14.15 -15.48 28.24
N GLN A 329 -15.44 -15.79 28.30
CA GLN A 329 -15.95 -16.98 28.98
C GLN A 329 -17.04 -17.65 28.12
N GLY A 330 -16.91 -18.95 27.91
CA GLY A 330 -17.89 -19.74 27.16
C GLY A 330 -17.25 -20.79 26.27
N ASN A 331 -18.05 -21.39 25.39
CA ASN A 331 -17.59 -22.28 24.35
C ASN A 331 -17.02 -21.47 23.16
N VAL A 332 -15.83 -21.83 22.69
CA VAL A 332 -15.11 -21.11 21.62
C VAL A 332 -15.93 -21.00 20.33
N ASP A 333 -16.55 -22.09 19.87
CA ASP A 333 -17.31 -22.06 18.61
C ASP A 333 -18.56 -21.18 18.70
N GLU A 334 -19.22 -21.16 19.86
CA GLU A 334 -20.33 -20.23 20.10
C GLU A 334 -19.88 -18.76 20.14
N LEU A 335 -18.71 -18.49 20.73
CA LEU A 335 -18.12 -17.15 20.77
C LEU A 335 -17.71 -16.68 19.37
N LEU A 336 -17.14 -17.57 18.56
CA LEU A 336 -16.81 -17.29 17.15
C LEU A 336 -18.07 -16.99 16.33
N ALA A 337 -19.11 -17.80 16.46
CA ALA A 337 -20.38 -17.59 15.74
C ALA A 337 -21.08 -16.27 16.13
N LYS A 338 -20.88 -15.79 17.37
CA LYS A 338 -21.38 -14.49 17.85
C LYS A 338 -20.41 -13.34 17.62
N GLU A 339 -19.25 -13.61 17.04
CA GLU A 339 -18.15 -12.66 16.84
C GLU A 339 -17.72 -11.94 18.14
N ALA A 340 -17.74 -12.66 19.27
CA ALA A 340 -17.47 -12.11 20.60
C ALA A 340 -16.03 -11.59 20.78
N TYR A 341 -15.12 -11.91 19.85
CA TYR A 341 -13.76 -11.39 19.79
C TYR A 341 -13.70 -9.93 19.28
N LYS A 342 -14.71 -9.45 18.54
CA LYS A 342 -14.67 -8.14 17.87
C LYS A 342 -14.41 -6.93 18.77
N PRO A 343 -14.83 -6.90 20.04
CA PRO A 343 -14.45 -5.81 20.95
C PRO A 343 -12.93 -5.71 21.17
N PHE A 344 -12.18 -6.79 20.97
CA PHE A 344 -10.74 -6.87 21.17
C PHE A 344 -9.94 -6.95 19.86
N TYR A 345 -10.55 -7.46 18.79
CA TYR A 345 -9.94 -7.60 17.46
C TYR A 345 -10.98 -7.28 16.38
N MET A 346 -10.94 -6.05 15.86
CA MET A 346 -11.99 -5.45 15.03
C MET A 346 -11.58 -5.20 13.56
N HIS A 347 -10.37 -5.61 13.17
CA HIS A 347 -9.84 -5.46 11.81
C HIS A 347 -9.54 -6.82 11.16
N ASN A 348 -9.13 -6.80 9.90
CA ASN A 348 -8.76 -8.00 9.15
C ASN A 348 -7.33 -8.45 9.51
N SER A 349 -6.95 -9.63 9.05
CA SER A 349 -5.65 -10.24 9.29
C SER A 349 -4.54 -9.64 8.45
N GLY A 350 -4.88 -8.77 7.51
CA GLY A 350 -3.96 -8.18 6.54
C GLY A 350 -4.67 -7.65 5.30
N HIS A 351 -3.87 -7.16 4.38
CA HIS A 351 -4.25 -6.65 3.06
C HIS A 351 -3.15 -6.93 2.03
N TRP A 352 -3.47 -6.75 0.74
CA TRP A 352 -2.45 -6.71 -0.31
C TRP A 352 -1.49 -5.55 -0.08
N LEU A 353 -0.23 -5.75 -0.46
CA LEU A 353 0.84 -4.76 -0.33
C LEU A 353 1.61 -4.62 -1.64
N GLY A 354 1.98 -3.39 -2.01
CA GLY A 354 2.73 -3.12 -3.24
C GLY A 354 3.01 -1.64 -3.43
N LEU A 355 2.58 -1.09 -4.57
CA LEU A 355 2.73 0.34 -4.85
C LEU A 355 1.86 1.23 -3.97
N ASP A 356 0.81 0.69 -3.36
CA ASP A 356 0.05 1.34 -2.31
C ASP A 356 0.11 0.42 -1.08
N VAL A 357 0.07 0.99 0.14
CA VAL A 357 0.10 0.19 1.38
C VAL A 357 -1.06 -0.79 1.42
N HIS A 358 -2.28 -0.28 1.19
CA HIS A 358 -3.45 -1.08 0.86
C HIS A 358 -3.55 -1.23 -0.66
N ASP A 359 -2.81 -2.20 -1.21
CA ASP A 359 -2.65 -2.36 -2.64
C ASP A 359 -3.93 -2.82 -3.35
N ILE A 360 -3.98 -2.55 -4.65
CA ILE A 360 -5.10 -2.95 -5.50
C ILE A 360 -5.10 -4.47 -5.74
N GLY A 361 -6.30 -5.03 -5.90
CA GLY A 361 -6.48 -6.44 -6.24
C GLY A 361 -7.82 -6.95 -5.72
N LEU A 362 -8.48 -7.82 -6.49
CA LEU A 362 -9.74 -8.40 -6.04
C LEU A 362 -9.48 -9.45 -4.94
N TYR A 363 -10.00 -9.24 -3.74
CA TYR A 363 -9.99 -10.25 -2.67
C TYR A 363 -10.97 -11.39 -2.92
N LYS A 364 -11.97 -11.19 -3.78
CA LYS A 364 -12.96 -12.20 -4.15
C LYS A 364 -13.10 -12.34 -5.66
N ILE A 365 -13.19 -13.57 -6.13
CA ILE A 365 -13.42 -13.92 -7.53
C ILE A 365 -14.75 -14.70 -7.58
N ASN A 366 -15.72 -14.21 -8.35
CA ASN A 366 -17.06 -14.81 -8.46
C ASN A 366 -17.76 -15.05 -7.11
N GLY A 367 -17.54 -14.16 -6.14
CA GLY A 367 -18.13 -14.25 -4.80
C GLY A 367 -17.32 -15.05 -3.78
N GLU A 368 -16.35 -15.85 -4.24
CA GLU A 368 -15.48 -16.68 -3.39
C GLU A 368 -14.18 -15.97 -3.05
N TRP A 369 -13.62 -16.26 -1.87
CA TRP A 369 -12.33 -15.72 -1.47
C TRP A 369 -11.22 -16.19 -2.40
N ARG A 370 -10.40 -15.25 -2.86
CA ARG A 370 -9.33 -15.51 -3.82
C ARG A 370 -8.31 -16.50 -3.22
N PRO A 371 -7.96 -17.60 -3.93
CA PRO A 371 -6.82 -18.42 -3.55
C PRO A 371 -5.53 -17.63 -3.75
N LEU A 372 -4.60 -17.77 -2.82
CA LEU A 372 -3.27 -17.20 -2.94
C LEU A 372 -2.49 -17.87 -4.07
N GLU A 373 -1.67 -17.09 -4.78
CA GLU A 373 -0.83 -17.56 -5.87
C GLU A 373 0.57 -16.93 -5.76
N PRO A 374 1.63 -17.60 -6.26
CA PRO A 374 2.99 -17.06 -6.21
C PRO A 374 3.09 -15.65 -6.84
N GLY A 375 3.83 -14.77 -6.17
CA GLY A 375 4.00 -13.37 -6.57
C GLY A 375 3.00 -12.40 -5.95
N MET A 376 1.96 -12.87 -5.26
CA MET A 376 1.15 -12.02 -4.39
C MET A 376 1.95 -11.62 -3.15
N VAL A 377 1.74 -10.39 -2.66
CA VAL A 377 2.35 -9.88 -1.42
C VAL A 377 1.26 -9.31 -0.53
N LEU A 378 1.32 -9.64 0.74
CA LEU A 378 0.33 -9.30 1.76
C LEU A 378 0.94 -9.05 3.13
N THR A 379 0.25 -8.29 3.97
CA THR A 379 0.54 -8.20 5.40
C THR A 379 -0.11 -9.37 6.16
N VAL A 380 0.47 -9.72 7.32
CA VAL A 380 -0.16 -10.55 8.35
C VAL A 380 -0.05 -9.86 9.70
N GLU A 381 -1.15 -9.28 10.17
CA GLU A 381 -1.18 -8.25 11.22
C GLU A 381 -2.25 -8.48 12.31
N PRO A 382 -2.30 -9.63 13.00
CA PRO A 382 -3.22 -9.77 14.12
C PRO A 382 -2.93 -8.77 15.24
N GLY A 383 -3.98 -8.39 15.97
CA GLY A 383 -3.86 -7.54 17.15
C GLY A 383 -4.91 -7.83 18.21
N LEU A 384 -4.65 -7.36 19.42
CA LEU A 384 -5.58 -7.33 20.54
C LEU A 384 -5.51 -5.95 21.20
N TYR A 385 -6.67 -5.33 21.39
CA TYR A 385 -6.80 -3.99 21.96
C TYR A 385 -7.80 -4.02 23.09
N ILE A 386 -7.34 -3.77 24.31
CA ILE A 386 -8.16 -3.86 25.52
C ILE A 386 -8.23 -2.47 26.14
N SER A 387 -9.11 -1.62 25.65
CA SER A 387 -9.28 -0.26 26.17
C SER A 387 -9.74 -0.24 27.63
N ALA A 388 -9.37 0.81 28.36
CA ALA A 388 -9.94 1.10 29.67
C ALA A 388 -11.47 1.01 29.69
N ASN A 389 -12.01 0.51 30.79
CA ASN A 389 -13.45 0.34 31.03
C ASN A 389 -14.15 -0.67 30.10
N THR A 390 -13.41 -1.54 29.40
CA THR A 390 -14.03 -2.64 28.65
C THR A 390 -14.90 -3.49 29.59
N PRO A 391 -16.22 -3.65 29.32
CA PRO A 391 -17.14 -4.30 30.23
C PRO A 391 -16.75 -5.75 30.54
N GLY A 392 -16.74 -6.10 31.82
CA GLY A 392 -16.46 -7.47 32.28
C GLY A 392 -14.99 -7.87 32.26
N VAL A 393 -14.08 -6.97 31.88
CA VAL A 393 -12.64 -7.23 31.81
C VAL A 393 -11.94 -6.60 33.03
N ASP A 394 -11.09 -7.39 33.69
CA ASP A 394 -10.29 -6.95 34.83
C ASP A 394 -9.37 -5.77 34.43
N LYS A 395 -9.23 -4.80 35.33
CA LYS A 395 -8.40 -3.60 35.14
C LYS A 395 -6.95 -3.89 34.82
N ARG A 396 -6.42 -5.04 35.24
CA ARG A 396 -5.03 -5.45 34.93
C ARG A 396 -4.78 -5.60 33.42
N TRP A 397 -5.82 -5.77 32.62
CA TRP A 397 -5.73 -5.92 31.17
C TRP A 397 -5.96 -4.61 30.40
N TRP A 398 -6.38 -3.55 31.08
CA TRP A 398 -6.74 -2.30 30.43
C TRP A 398 -5.52 -1.61 29.83
N ASP A 399 -5.77 -0.90 28.74
CA ASP A 399 -4.83 -0.10 27.96
C ASP A 399 -3.64 -0.91 27.42
N ILE A 400 -3.86 -2.21 27.23
CA ILE A 400 -2.95 -3.09 26.49
C ILE A 400 -3.45 -3.18 25.06
N GLY A 401 -2.76 -2.47 24.16
CA GLY A 401 -2.86 -2.64 22.72
C GLY A 401 -1.60 -3.33 22.19
N VAL A 402 -1.78 -4.43 21.45
CA VAL A 402 -0.70 -5.15 20.79
C VAL A 402 -1.10 -5.47 19.36
N ARG A 403 -0.22 -5.16 18.41
CA ARG A 403 -0.25 -5.68 17.04
C ARG A 403 1.17 -6.11 16.65
N ILE A 404 1.26 -7.19 15.90
CA ILE A 404 2.52 -7.72 15.36
C ILE A 404 2.25 -8.03 13.90
N GLU A 405 3.00 -7.39 13.01
CA GLU A 405 2.75 -7.40 11.57
C GLU A 405 3.99 -7.64 10.76
N ASP A 406 3.87 -8.48 9.74
CA ASP A 406 4.95 -8.76 8.80
C ASP A 406 4.46 -8.76 7.35
N ASP A 407 5.35 -8.37 6.45
CA ASP A 407 5.16 -8.42 5.01
C ASP A 407 5.53 -9.81 4.48
N VAL A 408 4.61 -10.43 3.75
CA VAL A 408 4.69 -11.83 3.32
C VAL A 408 4.50 -11.94 1.80
N VAL A 409 5.49 -12.51 1.12
CA VAL A 409 5.44 -12.85 -0.30
C VAL A 409 5.00 -14.29 -0.45
N VAL A 410 3.98 -14.57 -1.26
CA VAL A 410 3.59 -15.93 -1.61
C VAL A 410 4.60 -16.49 -2.61
N THR A 411 5.21 -17.63 -2.30
CA THR A 411 6.20 -18.32 -3.15
C THR A 411 5.61 -19.59 -3.76
N GLN A 412 6.36 -20.26 -4.64
CA GLN A 412 5.90 -21.49 -5.31
C GLN A 412 5.50 -22.62 -4.35
N THR A 413 6.11 -22.68 -3.16
CA THR A 413 5.91 -23.78 -2.20
C THR A 413 5.39 -23.31 -0.84
N GLY A 414 5.15 -22.02 -0.65
CA GLY A 414 4.79 -21.45 0.65
C GLY A 414 4.85 -19.93 0.62
N HIS A 415 5.68 -19.36 1.48
CA HIS A 415 5.87 -17.92 1.62
C HIS A 415 7.32 -17.55 1.94
N GLU A 416 7.63 -16.26 1.81
CA GLU A 416 8.83 -15.60 2.28
C GLU A 416 8.37 -14.39 3.12
N VAL A 417 8.88 -14.26 4.34
CA VAL A 417 8.61 -13.10 5.19
C VAL A 417 9.76 -12.11 5.00
N ILE A 418 9.52 -10.99 4.32
CA ILE A 418 10.58 -10.04 3.92
C ILE A 418 10.97 -9.07 5.05
N THR A 419 10.20 -9.07 6.14
CA THR A 419 10.43 -8.28 7.38
C THR A 419 10.93 -9.14 8.55
N ALA A 420 11.22 -10.43 8.33
CA ALA A 420 11.58 -11.39 9.38
C ALA A 420 12.87 -11.07 10.16
N ALA A 421 13.69 -10.14 9.66
CA ALA A 421 14.90 -9.70 10.35
C ALA A 421 14.59 -8.88 11.62
N LEU A 422 13.40 -8.28 11.73
CA LEU A 422 12.97 -7.55 12.93
C LEU A 422 12.42 -8.53 13.97
N PRO A 423 13.04 -8.65 15.17
CA PRO A 423 12.66 -9.66 16.15
C PRO A 423 11.20 -9.50 16.61
N VAL A 424 10.60 -10.65 16.90
CA VAL A 424 9.23 -10.78 17.45
C VAL A 424 9.21 -11.59 18.74
N GLU A 425 10.29 -12.28 19.09
CA GLU A 425 10.31 -12.99 20.37
C GLU A 425 10.55 -12.00 21.51
N VAL A 426 9.80 -12.16 22.61
CA VAL A 426 9.91 -11.31 23.81
C VAL A 426 11.37 -11.17 24.27
N HIS A 427 12.11 -12.28 24.33
CA HIS A 427 13.49 -12.28 24.80
C HIS A 427 14.47 -11.59 23.84
N GLU A 428 14.19 -11.59 22.54
CA GLU A 428 14.98 -10.90 21.52
C GLU A 428 14.71 -9.40 21.54
N ILE A 429 13.44 -8.98 21.69
CA ILE A 429 13.08 -7.57 21.85
C ILE A 429 13.69 -7.00 23.13
N GLU A 430 13.55 -7.69 24.27
CA GLU A 430 14.18 -7.27 25.52
C GLU A 430 15.72 -7.24 25.43
N ALA A 431 16.33 -8.10 24.60
CA ALA A 431 17.77 -8.05 24.33
C ALA A 431 18.16 -6.84 23.48
N LEU A 432 17.43 -6.61 22.40
CA LEU A 432 17.64 -5.49 21.48
C LEU A 432 17.56 -4.13 22.20
N MET A 433 16.65 -4.00 23.17
CA MET A 433 16.45 -2.77 23.94
C MET A 433 17.43 -2.61 25.14
N ARG A 434 18.33 -3.57 25.40
CA ARG A 434 19.39 -3.43 26.41
C ARG A 434 20.66 -2.78 25.86
N ASP A 435 20.89 -2.96 24.56
CA ASP A 435 22.04 -2.47 23.79
C ASP A 435 21.78 -1.05 23.27
#